data_AF-A0A5R9EC61-F1
#
_entry.id   AF-A0A5R9EC61-F1
#
_cell.length_a   1.000
_cell.length_b   1.000
_cell.length_c   1.000
_cell.angle_alpha   90.00
_cell.angle_beta   90.00
_cell.angle_gamma   90.00
#
_symmetry.space_group_name_H-M   'P 1'
#
loop_
_entity.id
_entity.type
_entity.pdbx_description
1 polymer ?
#
loop_
_entity_poly.entity_id
_entity_poly.type
_entity_poly.pdbx_seq_one_letter_code
_entity_poly.pdbx_strand_id
1 'polypeptide(L)'
;MIALYAGPVSEHATRCLRPGGWLLANNTHADAGLSHLDPRYRLAAVLHHRSGRYRLTTEGLDRYLQPKRPPHPTREQLHAAGRGTAYIHPVAAYLFRIHPHTRERGPDPEAHQNPAGRHP
;
A
#
# COMPACT_ATOMS: atom_id res chain seq x y z
N MET A 1 1.29 5.81 -10.88
CA MET A 1 1.80 7.05 -10.23
C MET A 1 3.23 6.84 -9.79
N ILE A 2 4.04 7.89 -9.81
CA ILE A 2 5.44 7.89 -9.36
C ILE A 2 5.55 8.84 -8.16
N ALA A 3 5.88 8.30 -6.98
CA ALA A 3 6.09 9.05 -5.74
C ALA A 3 7.56 8.92 -5.31
N LEU A 4 8.41 9.73 -5.95
CA LEU A 4 9.81 9.85 -5.61
C LEU A 4 9.98 11.21 -4.93
N TYR A 5 10.30 11.20 -3.63
CA TYR A 5 10.60 12.40 -2.83
C TYR A 5 9.41 13.30 -2.44
N ALA A 6 8.17 12.80 -2.48
CA ALA A 6 6.97 13.62 -2.27
C ALA A 6 6.33 13.56 -0.85
N GLY A 7 7.03 13.06 0.17
CA GLY A 7 6.40 12.79 1.47
C GLY A 7 5.42 11.59 1.41
N PRO A 8 4.49 11.44 2.37
CA PRO A 8 3.50 10.35 2.42
C PRO A 8 2.38 10.53 1.39
N VAL A 9 2.73 10.81 0.13
CA VAL A 9 1.80 11.17 -0.94
C VAL A 9 0.95 9.97 -1.36
N SER A 10 1.44 8.75 -1.15
CA SER A 10 0.71 7.51 -1.44
C SER A 10 -0.69 7.53 -0.81
N GLU A 11 -0.83 8.01 0.42
CA GLU A 11 -2.11 8.03 1.13
C GLU A 11 -3.16 8.92 0.45
N HIS A 12 -2.74 10.07 -0.05
CA HIS A 12 -3.63 11.02 -0.72
C HIS A 12 -3.95 10.59 -2.15
N ALA A 13 -2.94 10.10 -2.85
CA ALA A 13 -3.04 9.85 -4.28
C ALA A 13 -3.57 8.45 -4.61
N THR A 14 -3.72 7.57 -3.61
CA THR A 14 -4.42 6.29 -3.79
C THR A 14 -5.83 6.50 -4.38
N ARG A 15 -6.51 7.61 -4.05
CA ARG A 15 -7.82 7.98 -4.61
C ARG A 15 -7.78 8.29 -6.11
N CYS A 16 -6.61 8.63 -6.64
CA CYS A 16 -6.40 8.94 -8.05
C CYS A 16 -6.00 7.71 -8.87
N LEU A 17 -5.77 6.55 -8.21
CA LEU A 17 -5.44 5.31 -8.88
C LEU A 17 -6.71 4.50 -9.15
N ARG A 18 -6.92 4.15 -10.43
CA ARG A 18 -7.92 3.16 -10.81
C ARG A 18 -7.58 1.78 -10.22
N PRO A 19 -8.57 0.91 -9.96
CA PRO A 19 -8.33 -0.50 -9.63
C PRO A 19 -7.35 -1.16 -10.61
N GLY A 20 -6.38 -1.93 -10.09
CA GLY A 20 -5.33 -2.57 -10.89
C GLY A 20 -4.20 -1.63 -11.34
N GLY A 21 -4.26 -0.34 -11.01
CA GLY A 21 -3.20 0.64 -11.21
C GLY A 21 -1.90 0.35 -10.45
N TRP A 22 -0.86 1.10 -10.80
CA TRP A 22 0.49 0.92 -10.27
C TRP A 22 0.97 2.14 -9.49
N LEU A 23 1.65 1.90 -8.38
CA LEU A 23 2.34 2.89 -7.55
C LEU A 23 3.82 2.53 -7.47
N LEU A 24 4.69 3.40 -7.95
CA LEU A 24 6.13 3.31 -7.72
C LEU A 24 6.48 4.28 -6.58
N ALA A 25 6.89 3.75 -5.43
CA ALA A 25 7.18 4.52 -4.23
C ALA A 25 8.64 4.33 -3.79
N ASN A 26 9.33 5.41 -3.44
CA ASN A 26 10.58 5.30 -2.70
C ASN A 26 10.32 5.20 -1.19
N ASN A 27 11.34 4.83 -0.43
CA ASN A 27 11.22 4.71 1.01
C ASN A 27 11.67 5.96 1.77
N THR A 28 12.41 6.89 1.16
CA THR A 28 13.08 8.00 1.87
C THR A 28 12.14 8.78 2.80
N HIS A 29 10.90 9.04 2.38
CA HIS A 29 9.88 9.75 3.17
C HIS A 29 8.71 8.84 3.59
N ALA A 30 9.03 7.61 4.02
CA ALA A 30 8.07 6.61 4.53
C ALA A 30 7.07 6.03 3.53
N ASP A 31 7.01 6.52 2.30
CA ASP A 31 5.95 6.19 1.34
C ASP A 31 5.84 4.68 1.03
N ALA A 32 6.97 3.99 0.89
CA ALA A 32 6.99 2.53 0.75
C ALA A 32 6.47 1.77 1.99
N GLY A 33 6.80 2.25 3.19
CA GLY A 33 6.32 1.66 4.45
C GLY A 33 4.81 1.90 4.65
N LEU A 34 4.32 3.10 4.32
CA LEU A 34 2.89 3.42 4.38
C LEU A 34 2.10 2.62 3.35
N SER A 35 2.64 2.47 2.13
CA SER A 35 2.05 1.62 1.09
C SER A 35 2.02 0.15 1.50
N HIS A 36 3.03 -0.33 2.24
CA HIS A 36 3.04 -1.70 2.78
C HIS A 36 1.94 -1.96 3.82
N LEU A 37 1.63 -0.94 4.64
CA LEU A 37 0.60 -1.04 5.69
C LEU A 37 -0.83 -0.88 5.16
N ASP A 38 -1.00 -0.39 3.93
CA ASP A 38 -2.33 -0.22 3.33
C ASP A 38 -2.76 -1.50 2.59
N PRO A 39 -3.87 -2.15 3.03
CA PRO A 39 -4.29 -3.45 2.48
C PRO A 39 -4.73 -3.38 1.02
N ARG A 40 -4.93 -2.18 0.45
CA ARG A 40 -5.21 -2.00 -0.98
C ARG A 40 -3.98 -2.24 -1.83
N TYR A 41 -2.78 -2.14 -1.29
CA TYR A 41 -1.55 -2.34 -2.04
C TYR A 41 -0.97 -3.72 -1.84
N ARG A 42 -0.46 -4.29 -2.93
CA ARG A 42 0.37 -5.49 -2.92
C ARG A 42 1.71 -5.17 -3.54
N LEU A 43 2.81 -5.49 -2.86
CA LEU A 43 4.14 -5.39 -3.46
C LEU A 43 4.24 -6.40 -4.62
N ALA A 44 4.60 -5.90 -5.79
CA ALA A 44 4.66 -6.69 -7.01
C ALA A 44 6.08 -6.77 -7.58
N ALA A 45 6.91 -5.77 -7.30
CA ALA A 45 8.32 -5.79 -7.65
C ALA A 45 9.11 -4.80 -6.79
N VAL A 46 10.43 -4.97 -6.79
CA VAL A 46 11.39 -3.98 -6.29
C VAL A 46 12.34 -3.54 -7.40
N LEU A 47 12.77 -2.29 -7.32
CA LEU A 47 13.70 -1.67 -8.26
C LEU A 47 15.07 -1.49 -7.59
N HIS A 48 16.07 -2.19 -8.09
CA HIS A 48 17.47 -1.99 -7.73
C HIS A 48 18.07 -0.91 -8.63
N HIS A 49 18.91 -0.05 -8.07
CA HIS A 49 19.71 0.90 -8.84
C HIS A 49 21.18 0.74 -8.46
N ARG A 50 22.02 0.37 -9.43
CA ARG A 50 23.46 0.23 -9.23
C ARG A 50 24.20 0.67 -10.49
N SER A 51 25.18 1.56 -10.34
CA SER A 51 26.04 2.02 -11.44
C SER A 51 25.27 2.49 -12.67
N GLY A 52 24.22 3.29 -12.46
CA GLY A 52 23.38 3.84 -13.54
C GLY A 52 22.42 2.85 -14.19
N ARG A 53 22.36 1.60 -13.73
CA ARG A 53 21.47 0.56 -14.25
C ARG A 53 20.36 0.25 -13.26
N TYR A 54 19.15 0.12 -13.80
CA TYR A 54 17.99 -0.36 -13.05
C TYR A 54 17.75 -1.84 -13.30
N ARG A 55 17.43 -2.57 -12.25
CA ARG A 55 17.00 -3.99 -12.33
C ARG A 55 15.73 -4.18 -11.53
N LEU A 56 14.71 -4.73 -12.18
CA LEU A 56 13.47 -5.15 -11.54
C LEU A 56 13.63 -6.56 -10.95
N THR A 57 13.04 -6.82 -9.79
CA THR A 57 12.95 -8.16 -9.20
C THR A 57 11.53 -8.39 -8.71
N THR A 58 10.93 -9.52 -9.09
CA THR A 58 9.55 -9.91 -8.77
C THR A 58 9.47 -11.12 -7.84
N GLU A 59 10.61 -11.70 -7.47
CA GLU A 59 10.70 -12.91 -6.66
C GLU A 59 11.24 -12.60 -5.26
N GLY A 60 10.88 -13.44 -4.28
CA GLY A 60 11.35 -13.32 -2.89
C GLY A 60 11.04 -11.96 -2.26
N LEU A 61 9.88 -11.37 -2.58
CA LEU A 61 9.55 -9.99 -2.25
C LEU A 61 9.44 -9.72 -0.74
N ASP A 62 9.09 -10.75 0.05
CA ASP A 62 8.85 -10.66 1.50
C ASP A 62 10.08 -10.20 2.29
N ARG A 63 11.28 -10.29 1.70
CA ARG A 63 12.53 -9.84 2.34
C ARG A 63 12.75 -8.33 2.29
N TYR A 64 12.12 -7.63 1.34
CA TYR A 64 12.47 -6.25 1.03
C TYR A 64 11.81 -5.21 1.95
N LEU A 65 10.75 -5.60 2.64
CA LEU A 65 10.06 -4.75 3.63
C LEU A 65 10.32 -5.20 5.08
N GLN A 66 11.37 -6.00 5.30
CA GLN A 66 11.79 -6.41 6.64
C GLN A 66 12.65 -5.31 7.28
N PRO A 67 12.20 -4.70 8.40
CA PRO A 67 12.94 -3.65 9.08
C PRO A 67 14.22 -4.21 9.71
N LYS A 68 15.30 -3.43 9.72
CA LYS A 68 16.51 -3.74 10.47
C LYS A 68 16.27 -3.81 11.98
N ARG A 69 15.24 -3.09 12.47
CA ARG A 69 14.80 -3.09 13.87
C ARG A 69 13.33 -3.49 13.92
N PRO A 70 13.01 -4.77 14.13
CA PRO A 70 11.63 -5.22 14.26
C PRO A 70 10.99 -4.73 15.57
N PRO A 71 9.66 -4.57 15.63
CA PRO A 71 8.68 -4.81 14.55
C PRO A 71 8.69 -3.70 13.47
N HIS A 72 7.93 -3.89 12.37
CA HIS A 72 7.75 -2.83 11.39
C HIS A 72 7.07 -1.61 12.05
N PRO A 73 7.53 -0.37 11.80
CA PRO A 73 6.89 0.82 12.36
C PRO A 73 5.42 0.92 11.99
N THR A 74 4.60 1.44 12.91
CA THR A 74 3.18 1.72 12.64
C THR A 74 3.02 2.92 11.71
N ARG A 75 1.80 3.11 11.21
CA ARG A 75 1.43 4.28 10.39
C ARG A 75 1.77 5.58 11.12
N GLU A 76 1.39 5.69 12.38
CA GLU A 76 1.61 6.87 13.23
C GLU A 76 3.11 7.14 13.42
N GLN A 77 3.89 6.09 13.66
CA GLN A 77 5.34 6.20 13.82
C GLN A 77 6.04 6.66 12.54
N LEU A 78 5.58 6.19 11.37
CA LEU A 78 6.10 6.61 10.07
C LEU A 78 5.80 8.08 9.77
N HIS A 79 4.57 8.53 10.07
CA HIS A 79 4.19 9.94 9.95
C HIS A 79 5.00 10.83 10.91
N ALA A 80 5.11 10.45 12.18
CA ALA A 80 5.85 11.21 13.17
C ALA A 80 7.35 11.31 12.86
N ALA A 81 7.94 10.24 12.28
CA ALA A 81 9.35 10.24 11.92
C ALA A 81 9.65 11.06 10.66
N GLY A 82 8.70 11.22 9.75
CA GLY A 82 8.89 11.91 8.46
C GLY A 82 9.90 11.24 7.52
N ARG A 83 10.36 10.02 7.83
CA ARG A 83 11.40 9.29 7.11
C ARG A 83 11.11 7.80 7.01
N GLY A 84 11.74 7.16 6.03
CA GLY A 84 11.63 5.72 5.77
C GLY A 84 12.08 4.80 6.90
N THR A 85 11.50 3.59 6.90
CA THR A 85 12.00 2.44 7.66
C THR A 85 13.34 2.00 7.11
N ALA A 86 14.35 1.80 7.95
CA ALA A 86 15.60 1.18 7.50
C ALA A 86 15.36 -0.33 7.28
N TYR A 87 15.33 -0.79 6.03
CA TYR A 87 15.15 -2.20 5.69
C TYR A 87 16.47 -2.97 5.58
N ILE A 88 16.41 -4.29 5.79
CA ILE A 88 17.58 -5.19 5.68
C ILE A 88 18.14 -5.20 4.25
N HIS A 89 17.26 -5.20 3.25
CA HIS A 89 17.61 -5.17 1.84
C HIS A 89 17.17 -3.86 1.19
N PRO A 90 17.99 -2.79 1.29
CA PRO A 90 17.63 -1.51 0.70
C PRO A 90 17.56 -1.61 -0.83
N VAL A 91 16.54 -0.99 -1.40
CA VAL A 91 16.29 -0.88 -2.84
C VAL A 91 15.96 0.57 -3.18
N ALA A 92 16.04 0.93 -4.46
CA ALA A 92 15.79 2.29 -4.90
C ALA A 92 14.30 2.66 -4.82
N ALA A 93 13.43 1.72 -5.20
CA ALA A 93 11.98 1.91 -5.17
C ALA A 93 11.24 0.56 -5.08
N TYR A 94 9.97 0.66 -4.72
CA TYR A 94 9.02 -0.43 -4.57
C TYR A 94 7.86 -0.20 -5.53
N LEU A 95 7.49 -1.24 -6.27
CA LEU A 95 6.36 -1.20 -7.18
C LEU A 95 5.18 -1.95 -6.56
N PHE A 96 4.16 -1.20 -6.19
CA PHE A 96 2.91 -1.72 -5.65
C PHE A 96 1.83 -1.74 -6.72
N ARG A 97 0.98 -2.77 -6.66
CA ARG A 97 -0.26 -2.85 -7.43
C ARG A 97 -1.44 -2.59 -6.52
N ILE A 98 -2.31 -1.66 -6.90
CA ILE A 98 -3.54 -1.42 -6.17
C ILE A 98 -4.57 -2.49 -6.55
N HIS A 99 -5.09 -3.15 -5.53
CA HIS A 99 -6.24 -4.01 -5.63
C HIS A 99 -7.41 -3.27 -4.97
N PRO A 100 -8.59 -3.26 -5.59
CA PRO A 100 -9.76 -2.72 -4.93
C PRO A 100 -9.98 -3.53 -3.65
N HIS A 101 -10.01 -2.86 -2.50
CA HIS A 101 -10.55 -3.50 -1.32
C HIS A 101 -12.05 -3.64 -1.57
N THR A 102 -12.56 -4.88 -1.58
CA THR A 102 -13.99 -5.07 -1.40
C THR A 102 -14.31 -4.43 -0.07
N ARG A 103 -15.02 -3.29 -0.07
CA ARG A 103 -15.74 -2.91 1.14
C ARG A 103 -16.74 -4.05 1.32
N GLU A 104 -16.60 -4.83 2.39
CA GLU A 104 -17.78 -5.53 2.89
C GLU A 104 -18.82 -4.43 3.11
N ARG A 105 -19.84 -4.38 2.26
CA ARG A 105 -21.07 -3.67 2.63
C ARG A 105 -21.52 -4.38 3.89
N GLY A 106 -21.49 -3.68 5.02
CA GLY A 106 -22.30 -4.09 6.16
C GLY A 106 -23.74 -4.32 5.69
N PRO A 107 -24.50 -5.19 6.35
CA PRO A 107 -25.85 -5.53 5.91
C PRO A 107 -26.68 -4.25 5.72
N ASP A 108 -27.34 -4.15 4.56
CA ASP A 108 -28.29 -3.08 4.26
C ASP A 108 -29.35 -3.03 5.38
N PRO A 109 -29.62 -1.87 6.00
CA PRO A 109 -30.64 -1.78 7.04
C PRO A 109 -32.08 -1.84 6.51
N GLU A 110 -32.32 -2.07 5.22
CA GLU A 110 -33.66 -2.08 4.61
C GLU A 110 -34.20 -3.47 4.24
N ALA A 111 -34.17 -4.40 5.18
CA ALA A 111 -34.97 -5.63 5.09
C ALA A 111 -35.78 -5.86 6.37
N HIS A 112 -36.51 -4.83 6.83
CA HIS A 112 -37.59 -5.01 7.78
C HIS A 112 -38.93 -4.98 7.05
N GLN A 113 -39.38 -6.18 6.69
CA GLN A 113 -40.76 -6.67 6.78
C GLN A 113 -41.86 -5.77 6.21
N ASN A 114 -42.32 -6.15 5.01
CA ASN A 114 -43.68 -5.90 4.58
C ASN A 114 -44.41 -7.25 4.56
N PRO A 115 -45.32 -7.56 5.50
CA PRO A 115 -46.21 -8.71 5.31
C PRO A 115 -47.40 -8.28 4.45
N ALA A 116 -47.49 -8.89 3.27
CA ALA A 116 -48.75 -9.10 2.56
C ALA A 116 -49.82 -9.57 3.58
N GLY A 117 -51.01 -8.99 3.62
CA GLY A 117 -52.03 -9.19 2.61
C GLY A 117 -52.97 -10.34 3.03
N ARG A 118 -54.23 -9.99 3.29
CA ARG A 118 -55.45 -10.83 3.29
C ARG A 118 -55.52 -12.02 4.26
N HIS A 119 -56.56 -12.00 5.08
CA HIS A 119 -57.34 -13.19 5.45
C HIS A 119 -58.85 -12.83 5.47
N PRO A 120 -59.75 -13.84 5.41
CA PRO A 120 -60.94 -13.88 4.56
C PRO A 120 -62.18 -13.17 5.10
#